data_AF-A0A836YXF9-F1
#
_entry.id   AF-A0A836YXF9-F1
#
_cell.length_a   1.000
_cell.length_b   1.000
_cell.length_c   1.000
_cell.angle_alpha   90.00
_cell.angle_beta   90.00
_cell.angle_gamma   90.00
#
_symmetry.space_group_name_H-M   'P 1'
#
loop_
_entity.id
_entity.type
_entity.pdbx_description
1 polymer ?
#
loop_
_entity_poly.entity_id
_entity_poly.type
_entity_poly.pdbx_seq_one_letter_code
_entity_poly.pdbx_strand_id
1 'polypeptide(L)'
;MKSIFLRTALLAYMFVALSAQAAPKEPYTQSGFNTRLAEQQQAPIHWVSIEQIKESLKGKAPMNVSFDIDDTVLASSGCFYYGKQKYSPNDYSYLKNQEFWDEINAGCDKYSIPKQVAQDLINMHQERGDQIFFITGRTAGKDDQVTPLLEKTFGIKNMQPVNFMGGHGQDKLKTKYNKAAGILKHNIQLHYGDSDDDILAAKEAGIRGIRVLRTTSSTYTPFPQAGGYGEEVIINSSY
;
A
#
# COMPACT_ATOMS: atom_id res chain seq x y z
N MET A 1 45.40 -48.58 -24.57
CA MET A 1 45.84 -47.17 -24.64
C MET A 1 44.62 -46.30 -24.94
N LYS A 2 44.32 -45.34 -24.02
CA LYS A 2 43.61 -44.04 -24.18
C LYS A 2 42.32 -44.02 -25.03
N SER A 3 41.12 -44.05 -24.44
CA SER A 3 40.33 -42.92 -23.88
C SER A 3 40.01 -41.79 -24.87
N ILE A 4 38.73 -41.47 -25.06
CA ILE A 4 38.18 -40.10 -25.05
C ILE A 4 36.70 -40.22 -24.65
N PHE A 5 36.41 -39.82 -23.41
CA PHE A 5 35.06 -39.49 -22.94
C PHE A 5 34.82 -38.03 -23.32
N LEU A 6 33.78 -37.76 -24.11
CA LEU A 6 33.32 -36.41 -24.41
C LEU A 6 32.49 -35.93 -23.21
N ARG A 7 33.05 -35.04 -22.39
CA ARG A 7 32.32 -34.38 -21.29
C ARG A 7 31.79 -33.04 -21.79
N THR A 8 30.48 -32.95 -21.94
CA THR A 8 29.70 -31.71 -22.02
C THR A 8 29.86 -30.95 -20.70
N ALA A 9 30.45 -29.76 -20.76
CA ALA A 9 30.50 -28.85 -19.62
C ALA A 9 29.22 -28.00 -19.59
N LEU A 10 28.33 -28.28 -18.63
CA LEU A 10 27.26 -27.36 -18.24
C LEU A 10 27.88 -26.31 -17.32
N LEU A 11 28.00 -25.05 -17.78
CA LEU A 11 28.30 -23.93 -16.88
C LEU A 11 27.01 -23.52 -16.17
N ALA A 12 26.88 -23.87 -14.89
CA ALA A 12 25.87 -23.30 -14.01
C ALA A 12 26.37 -21.94 -13.50
N TYR A 13 25.76 -20.85 -13.97
CA TYR A 13 25.93 -19.52 -13.37
C TYR A 13 25.13 -19.47 -12.06
N MET A 14 25.80 -19.54 -10.90
CA MET A 14 25.17 -19.18 -9.63
C MET A 14 25.09 -17.65 -9.54
N PHE A 15 23.88 -17.11 -9.57
CA PHE A 15 23.62 -15.75 -9.09
C PHE A 15 23.72 -15.76 -7.55
N VAL A 16 24.81 -15.22 -7.02
CA VAL A 16 24.90 -14.90 -5.59
C VAL A 16 24.19 -13.56 -5.38
N ALA A 17 22.96 -13.61 -4.87
CA ALA A 17 22.30 -12.41 -4.36
C ALA A 17 23.05 -11.95 -3.11
N LEU A 18 23.87 -10.91 -3.25
CA LEU A 18 24.47 -10.21 -2.12
C LEU A 18 23.37 -9.45 -1.40
N SER A 19 22.80 -10.04 -0.35
CA SER A 19 22.03 -9.30 0.64
C SER A 19 22.97 -8.34 1.35
N ALA A 20 22.73 -7.03 1.21
CA ALA A 20 23.49 -6.01 1.92
C ALA A 20 23.29 -6.19 3.43
N GLN A 21 24.23 -6.85 4.09
CA GLN A 21 24.27 -6.91 5.54
C GLN A 21 24.97 -5.65 6.07
N ALA A 22 24.31 -4.96 7.00
CA ALA A 22 24.92 -3.84 7.69
C ALA A 22 26.18 -4.29 8.43
N ALA A 23 27.22 -3.46 8.45
CA ALA A 23 28.43 -3.72 9.21
C ALA A 23 28.10 -3.99 10.70
N PRO A 24 28.89 -4.83 11.39
CA PRO A 24 28.70 -5.08 12.82
C PRO A 24 28.69 -3.75 13.58
N LYS A 25 27.65 -3.57 14.41
CA LYS A 25 27.46 -2.36 15.22
C LYS A 25 27.95 -2.63 16.64
N GLU A 26 28.57 -1.62 17.25
CA GLU A 26 28.88 -1.63 18.68
C GLU A 26 27.60 -1.79 19.52
N PRO A 27 27.63 -2.49 20.66
CA PRO A 27 26.47 -2.64 21.52
C PRO A 27 25.93 -1.30 22.03
N TYR A 28 24.60 -1.16 22.13
CA TYR A 28 23.99 0.01 22.77
C TYR A 28 24.32 0.04 24.26
N THR A 29 24.77 1.19 24.76
CA THR A 29 25.15 1.38 26.17
C THR A 29 24.01 1.87 27.06
N GLN A 30 22.85 2.15 26.48
CA GLN A 30 21.66 2.66 27.16
C GLN A 30 20.39 2.16 26.45
N SER A 31 19.24 2.22 27.13
CA SER A 31 17.94 1.96 26.50
C SER A 31 17.72 2.91 25.32
N GLY A 32 17.56 2.34 24.13
CA GLY A 32 17.25 3.08 22.91
C GLY A 32 15.74 3.06 22.61
N PHE A 33 15.33 3.94 21.69
CA PHE A 33 14.02 3.90 21.06
C PHE A 33 14.20 3.55 19.59
N ASN A 34 13.33 2.73 19.04
CA ASN A 34 13.17 2.62 17.61
C ASN A 34 11.69 2.68 17.26
N THR A 35 11.37 3.19 16.09
CA THR A 35 9.98 3.37 15.64
C THR A 35 9.20 2.05 15.62
N ARG A 36 9.85 0.92 15.33
CA ARG A 36 9.22 -0.41 15.36
C ARG A 36 8.78 -0.83 16.77
N LEU A 37 9.53 -0.45 17.82
CA LEU A 37 9.14 -0.66 19.22
C LEU A 37 7.97 0.23 19.62
N ALA A 38 7.86 1.42 19.03
CA ALA A 38 6.73 2.32 19.25
C ALA A 38 5.43 1.75 18.67
N GLU A 39 5.51 1.10 17.51
CA GLU A 39 4.38 0.38 16.90
C GLU A 39 3.92 -0.80 17.75
N GLN A 40 4.79 -1.37 18.59
CA GLN A 40 4.43 -2.44 19.52
C GLN A 40 3.83 -1.94 20.84
N GLN A 41 3.55 -0.63 21.00
CA GLN A 41 3.09 -0.06 22.26
C GLN A 41 1.67 -0.50 22.69
N GLN A 42 1.49 -0.52 24.01
CA GLN A 42 0.44 -1.17 24.83
C GLN A 42 -0.97 -0.55 24.77
N ALA A 43 -1.30 0.26 23.77
CA ALA A 43 -2.71 0.61 23.54
C ALA A 43 -3.49 -0.70 23.22
N PRO A 44 -4.76 -0.84 23.63
CA PRO A 44 -5.56 -2.05 23.37
C PRO A 44 -5.98 -2.12 21.88
N ILE A 45 -4.99 -2.15 20.99
CA ILE A 45 -5.12 -2.26 19.55
C ILE A 45 -5.18 -3.74 19.18
N HIS A 46 -6.07 -4.08 18.26
CA HIS A 46 -6.16 -5.42 17.70
C HIS A 46 -5.06 -5.61 16.63
N TRP A 47 -3.84 -5.87 17.10
CA TRP A 47 -2.70 -6.13 16.24
C TRP A 47 -2.81 -7.47 15.52
N VAL A 48 -2.56 -7.47 14.21
CA VAL A 48 -2.53 -8.68 13.38
C VAL A 48 -1.28 -8.73 12.49
N SER A 49 -0.83 -9.94 12.21
CA SER A 49 0.20 -10.25 11.20
C SER A 49 -0.45 -10.66 9.88
N ILE A 50 0.32 -10.63 8.79
CA ILE A 50 -0.13 -11.12 7.48
C ILE A 50 -0.48 -12.61 7.55
N GLU A 51 0.25 -13.39 8.36
CA GLU A 51 0.00 -14.81 8.61
C GLU A 51 -1.37 -15.02 9.29
N GLN A 52 -1.71 -14.21 10.28
CA GLN A 52 -3.03 -14.25 10.93
C GLN A 52 -4.15 -13.85 9.96
N ILE A 53 -3.92 -12.86 9.10
CA ILE A 53 -4.87 -12.51 8.04
C ILE A 53 -5.04 -13.70 7.09
N LYS A 54 -3.94 -14.28 6.59
CA LYS A 54 -3.96 -15.44 5.69
C LYS A 54 -4.72 -16.62 6.30
N GLU A 55 -4.46 -16.95 7.57
CA GLU A 55 -5.16 -18.05 8.27
C GLU A 55 -6.65 -17.73 8.45
N SER A 56 -7.02 -16.48 8.78
CA SER A 56 -8.43 -16.06 8.89
C SER A 56 -9.23 -16.18 7.58
N LEU A 57 -8.53 -16.23 6.44
CA LEU A 57 -9.12 -16.36 5.12
C LEU A 57 -9.10 -17.79 4.57
N LYS A 58 -8.54 -18.75 5.31
CA LYS A 58 -8.43 -20.16 4.89
C LYS A 58 -9.82 -20.77 4.67
N GLY A 59 -9.96 -21.53 3.57
CA GLY A 59 -11.23 -22.13 3.16
C GLY A 59 -12.26 -21.16 2.56
N LYS A 60 -12.01 -19.83 2.59
CA LYS A 60 -12.82 -18.87 1.84
C LYS A 60 -12.42 -18.91 0.36
N ALA A 61 -13.43 -18.94 -0.51
CA ALA A 61 -13.24 -18.83 -1.96
C ALA A 61 -12.51 -17.53 -2.34
N PRO A 62 -11.89 -17.47 -3.53
CA PRO A 62 -11.31 -16.25 -4.06
C PRO A 62 -12.31 -15.08 -4.03
N MET A 63 -11.83 -13.89 -3.68
CA MET A 63 -12.66 -12.70 -3.53
C MET A 63 -11.99 -11.45 -4.10
N ASN A 64 -12.76 -10.36 -4.21
CA ASN A 64 -12.23 -9.07 -4.57
C ASN A 64 -11.73 -8.36 -3.30
N VAL A 65 -10.49 -7.91 -3.32
CA VAL A 65 -9.86 -7.16 -2.23
C VAL A 65 -9.32 -5.84 -2.77
N SER A 66 -9.28 -4.82 -1.92
CA SER A 66 -8.80 -3.51 -2.36
C SER A 66 -7.82 -2.87 -1.40
N PHE A 67 -6.98 -2.01 -1.96
CA PHE A 67 -5.99 -1.23 -1.24
C PHE A 67 -6.21 0.25 -1.54
N ASP A 68 -6.11 1.10 -0.53
CA ASP A 68 -5.71 2.49 -0.74
C ASP A 68 -4.27 2.55 -1.31
N ILE A 69 -3.88 3.69 -1.87
CA ILE A 69 -2.55 3.89 -2.47
C ILE A 69 -1.60 4.63 -1.52
N ASP A 70 -1.95 5.86 -1.15
CA ASP A 70 -1.02 6.82 -0.55
C ASP A 70 -0.80 6.53 0.93
N ASP A 71 0.45 6.26 1.32
CA ASP A 71 0.85 5.73 2.64
C ASP A 71 0.28 4.36 3.02
N THR A 72 -0.50 3.72 2.14
CA THR A 72 -0.94 2.32 2.28
C THR A 72 -0.02 1.37 1.52
N VAL A 73 0.14 1.57 0.20
CA VAL A 73 1.04 0.76 -0.64
C VAL A 73 2.27 1.52 -1.11
N LEU A 74 2.17 2.85 -1.25
CA LEU A 74 3.26 3.72 -1.66
C LEU A 74 3.49 4.81 -0.61
N ALA A 75 4.72 4.97 -0.12
CA ALA A 75 5.15 6.19 0.54
C ALA A 75 5.33 7.29 -0.52
N SER A 76 4.25 8.01 -0.81
CA SER A 76 4.13 8.94 -1.95
C SER A 76 4.30 10.41 -1.57
N SER A 77 4.61 10.70 -0.30
CA SER A 77 4.72 12.08 0.22
C SER A 77 5.68 12.97 -0.56
N GLY A 78 6.71 12.43 -1.23
CA GLY A 78 7.58 13.22 -2.10
C GLY A 78 6.82 13.96 -3.21
N CYS A 79 5.83 13.31 -3.82
CA CYS A 79 4.99 13.90 -4.86
C CYS A 79 4.06 14.99 -4.32
N PHE A 80 3.44 14.74 -3.16
CA PHE A 80 2.56 15.70 -2.51
C PHE A 80 3.33 16.90 -1.96
N TYR A 81 4.52 16.69 -1.40
CA TYR A 81 5.41 17.76 -0.96
C TYR A 81 5.79 18.66 -2.14
N TYR A 82 6.27 18.08 -3.25
CA TYR A 82 6.57 18.82 -4.46
C TYR A 82 5.35 19.61 -4.97
N GLY A 83 4.17 18.97 -5.02
CA GLY A 83 2.92 19.60 -5.43
C GLY A 83 2.56 20.79 -4.55
N LYS A 84 2.66 20.65 -3.23
CA LYS A 84 2.44 21.76 -2.30
C LYS A 84 3.39 22.92 -2.58
N GLN A 85 4.69 22.67 -2.72
CA GLN A 85 5.68 23.73 -2.97
C GLN A 85 5.42 24.47 -4.28
N LYS A 86 5.01 23.75 -5.33
CA LYS A 86 4.78 24.32 -6.66
C LYS A 86 3.44 25.06 -6.79
N TYR A 87 2.35 24.46 -6.31
CA TYR A 87 1.00 24.94 -6.61
C TYR A 87 0.35 25.73 -5.46
N SER A 88 0.71 25.46 -4.21
CA SER A 88 0.16 26.18 -3.05
C SER A 88 1.10 26.13 -1.83
N PRO A 89 2.23 26.86 -1.85
CA PRO A 89 3.26 26.74 -0.82
C PRO A 89 2.76 27.08 0.59
N ASN A 90 1.72 27.90 0.69
CA ASN A 90 1.19 28.40 1.96
C ASN A 90 -0.04 27.65 2.50
N ASP A 91 -0.65 26.76 1.72
CA ASP A 91 -1.85 26.01 2.14
C ASP A 91 -1.96 24.64 1.42
N TYR A 92 -3.15 24.03 1.46
CA TYR A 92 -3.45 22.73 0.84
C TYR A 92 -4.39 22.83 -0.37
N SER A 93 -4.58 24.02 -0.94
CA SER A 93 -5.47 24.23 -2.10
C SER A 93 -4.99 23.48 -3.34
N TYR A 94 -3.71 23.11 -3.45
CA TYR A 94 -3.21 22.22 -4.51
C TYR A 94 -3.98 20.90 -4.61
N LEU A 95 -4.53 20.37 -3.51
CA LEU A 95 -5.34 19.14 -3.51
C LEU A 95 -6.66 19.30 -4.29
N LYS A 96 -7.10 20.53 -4.57
CA LYS A 96 -8.26 20.85 -5.41
C LYS A 96 -7.86 21.36 -6.80
N ASN A 97 -6.57 21.41 -7.12
CA ASN A 97 -6.07 21.88 -8.40
C ASN A 97 -5.94 20.71 -9.39
N GLN A 98 -6.64 20.77 -10.53
CA GLN A 98 -6.58 19.74 -11.56
C GLN A 98 -5.19 19.64 -12.21
N GLU A 99 -4.46 20.75 -12.36
CA GLU A 99 -3.09 20.71 -12.92
C GLU A 99 -2.13 19.94 -12.03
N PHE A 100 -2.31 20.01 -10.71
CA PHE A 100 -1.54 19.18 -9.77
C PHE A 100 -1.84 17.70 -10.00
N TRP A 101 -3.12 17.32 -10.07
CA TRP A 101 -3.51 15.92 -10.28
C TRP A 101 -3.11 15.38 -11.65
N ASP A 102 -3.20 16.19 -12.70
CA ASP A 102 -2.70 15.87 -14.03
C ASP A 102 -1.19 15.59 -14.00
N GLU A 103 -0.41 16.38 -13.25
CA GLU A 103 1.04 16.25 -13.20
C GLU A 103 1.50 15.05 -12.36
N ILE A 104 0.99 14.88 -11.13
CA ILE A 104 1.53 13.82 -10.27
C ILE A 104 1.10 12.41 -10.73
N ASN A 105 -0.12 12.28 -11.27
CA ASN A 105 -0.61 11.01 -11.80
C ASN A 105 0.03 10.65 -13.14
N ALA A 106 0.71 11.60 -13.81
CA ALA A 106 1.49 11.37 -15.03
C ALA A 106 2.94 10.87 -14.77
N GLY A 107 3.20 10.32 -13.57
CA GLY A 107 4.42 9.55 -13.31
C GLY A 107 5.33 10.11 -12.23
N CYS A 108 4.84 10.98 -11.33
CA CYS A 108 5.61 11.34 -10.15
C CYS A 108 5.91 10.13 -9.25
N ASP A 109 4.98 9.17 -9.18
CA ASP A 109 5.10 7.97 -8.34
C ASP A 109 6.29 7.06 -8.67
N LYS A 110 7.04 7.31 -9.76
CA LYS A 110 8.35 6.68 -9.98
C LYS A 110 9.36 6.97 -8.87
N TYR A 111 9.10 7.98 -8.04
CA TYR A 111 9.88 8.34 -6.87
C TYR A 111 9.21 7.94 -5.54
N SER A 112 8.00 7.40 -5.60
CA SER A 112 7.32 6.84 -4.41
C SER A 112 7.98 5.53 -4.01
N ILE A 113 8.10 5.29 -2.70
CA ILE A 113 8.73 4.08 -2.18
C ILE A 113 7.66 3.02 -1.92
N PRO A 114 7.72 1.82 -2.53
CA PRO A 114 6.78 0.74 -2.26
C PRO A 114 6.94 0.24 -0.82
N LYS A 115 5.82 0.05 -0.13
CA LYS A 115 5.81 -0.45 1.23
C LYS A 115 5.90 -1.98 1.25
N GLN A 116 6.75 -2.53 2.10
CA GLN A 116 6.96 -3.98 2.15
C GLN A 116 5.67 -4.72 2.54
N VAL A 117 4.91 -4.18 3.50
CA VAL A 117 3.62 -4.77 3.92
C VAL A 117 2.65 -4.93 2.74
N ALA A 118 2.66 -3.99 1.79
CA ALA A 118 1.79 -4.06 0.62
C ALA A 118 2.22 -5.14 -0.36
N GLN A 119 3.53 -5.27 -0.62
CA GLN A 119 4.06 -6.35 -1.44
C GLN A 119 3.68 -7.72 -0.88
N ASP A 120 3.78 -7.90 0.43
CA ASP A 120 3.49 -9.16 1.11
C ASP A 120 1.98 -9.48 1.10
N LEU A 121 1.12 -8.49 1.36
CA LEU A 121 -0.34 -8.64 1.26
C LEU A 121 -0.79 -8.96 -0.17
N ILE A 122 -0.26 -8.25 -1.16
CA ILE A 122 -0.58 -8.46 -2.57
C ILE A 122 -0.16 -9.87 -2.98
N ASN A 123 1.05 -10.31 -2.63
CA ASN A 123 1.50 -11.68 -2.90
C ASN A 123 0.57 -12.72 -2.26
N MET A 124 0.22 -12.53 -0.99
CA MET A 124 -0.68 -13.41 -0.26
C MET A 124 -2.07 -13.51 -0.93
N HIS A 125 -2.64 -12.39 -1.37
CA HIS A 125 -3.93 -12.38 -2.08
C HIS A 125 -3.84 -12.99 -3.48
N GLN A 126 -2.76 -12.74 -4.22
CA GLN A 126 -2.53 -13.39 -5.51
C GLN A 126 -2.36 -14.92 -5.38
N GLU A 127 -1.67 -15.41 -4.34
CA GLU A 127 -1.57 -16.84 -4.04
C GLU A 127 -2.94 -17.50 -3.78
N ARG A 128 -3.85 -16.74 -3.18
CA ARG A 128 -5.24 -17.17 -2.94
C ARG A 128 -6.12 -17.13 -4.19
N GLY A 129 -5.65 -16.49 -5.26
CA GLY A 129 -6.44 -16.22 -6.47
C GLY A 129 -7.41 -15.06 -6.31
N ASP A 130 -7.26 -14.23 -5.28
CA ASP A 130 -8.09 -13.04 -5.07
C ASP A 130 -7.81 -11.99 -6.17
N GLN A 131 -8.84 -11.24 -6.57
CA GLN A 131 -8.67 -10.12 -7.51
C GLN A 131 -8.32 -8.85 -6.74
N ILE A 132 -7.21 -8.21 -7.15
CA ILE A 132 -6.71 -6.98 -6.54
C ILE A 132 -7.34 -5.76 -7.21
N PHE A 133 -7.76 -4.79 -6.39
CA PHE A 133 -8.20 -3.46 -6.80
C PHE A 133 -7.45 -2.38 -6.01
N PHE A 134 -7.31 -1.20 -6.61
CA PHE A 134 -6.85 0.00 -5.90
C PHE A 134 -7.94 1.06 -5.91
N ILE A 135 -8.21 1.64 -4.74
CA ILE A 135 -9.25 2.65 -4.53
C ILE A 135 -8.62 3.81 -3.76
N THR A 136 -8.40 4.92 -4.45
CA THR A 136 -7.66 6.06 -3.91
C THR A 136 -8.52 7.30 -3.78
N GLY A 137 -8.20 8.16 -2.82
CA GLY A 137 -8.80 9.48 -2.66
C GLY A 137 -8.28 10.52 -3.66
N ARG A 138 -7.30 10.17 -4.50
CA ARG A 138 -6.80 11.07 -5.55
C ARG A 138 -7.89 11.41 -6.56
N THR A 139 -7.85 12.63 -7.08
CA THR A 139 -8.61 12.99 -8.29
C THR A 139 -7.92 12.41 -9.51
N ALA A 140 -8.70 11.90 -10.47
CA ALA A 140 -8.16 11.40 -11.73
C ALA A 140 -7.41 12.51 -12.48
N GLY A 141 -6.22 12.19 -12.99
CA GLY A 141 -5.51 13.03 -13.95
C GLY A 141 -5.96 12.76 -15.39
N LYS A 142 -5.51 13.58 -16.34
CA LYS A 142 -5.70 13.33 -17.78
C LYS A 142 -5.05 12.04 -18.28
N ASP A 143 -3.95 11.63 -17.64
CA ASP A 143 -3.18 10.44 -17.98
C ASP A 143 -2.96 9.60 -16.72
N ASP A 144 -3.36 8.33 -16.76
CA ASP A 144 -3.19 7.40 -15.65
C ASP A 144 -1.90 6.60 -15.83
N GLN A 145 -0.81 7.11 -15.27
CA GLN A 145 0.46 6.39 -15.14
C GLN A 145 0.57 5.66 -13.79
N VAL A 146 -0.45 5.76 -12.92
CA VAL A 146 -0.45 5.11 -11.60
C VAL A 146 -0.78 3.63 -11.75
N THR A 147 -1.80 3.28 -12.55
CA THR A 147 -2.17 1.88 -12.82
C THR A 147 -0.99 1.04 -13.33
N PRO A 148 -0.30 1.39 -14.44
CA PRO A 148 0.82 0.59 -14.95
C PRO A 148 2.02 0.61 -14.00
N LEU A 149 2.21 1.67 -13.22
CA LEU A 149 3.26 1.73 -12.21
C LEU A 149 3.01 0.73 -11.08
N LEU A 150 1.79 0.65 -10.54
CA LEU A 150 1.43 -0.31 -9.50
C LEU A 150 1.52 -1.75 -10.00
N GLU A 151 1.06 -2.02 -11.22
CA GLU A 151 1.19 -3.35 -11.86
C GLU A 151 2.64 -3.82 -11.87
N LYS A 152 3.54 -2.99 -12.39
CA LYS A 152 4.96 -3.28 -12.48
C LYS A 152 5.62 -3.40 -11.10
N THR A 153 5.28 -2.49 -10.19
CA THR A 153 5.91 -2.38 -8.88
C THR A 153 5.64 -3.62 -8.03
N PHE A 154 4.40 -4.09 -8.02
CA PHE A 154 3.98 -5.21 -7.16
C PHE A 154 3.82 -6.55 -7.89
N GLY A 155 4.11 -6.58 -9.20
CA GLY A 155 3.99 -7.79 -10.02
C GLY A 155 2.55 -8.32 -10.08
N ILE A 156 1.59 -7.41 -10.27
CA ILE A 156 0.16 -7.74 -10.19
C ILE A 156 -0.31 -8.41 -11.47
N LYS A 157 -0.95 -9.56 -11.34
CA LYS A 157 -1.57 -10.30 -12.45
C LYS A 157 -3.00 -9.79 -12.63
N ASN A 158 -3.42 -9.64 -13.89
CA ASN A 158 -4.76 -9.17 -14.24
C ASN A 158 -5.11 -7.84 -13.54
N MET A 159 -4.19 -6.87 -13.61
CA MET A 159 -4.34 -5.56 -13.00
C MET A 159 -5.64 -4.90 -13.46
N GLN A 160 -6.39 -4.36 -12.50
CA GLN A 160 -7.57 -3.54 -12.77
C GLN A 160 -7.18 -2.05 -12.77
N PRO A 161 -7.86 -1.21 -13.56
CA PRO A 161 -7.66 0.24 -13.48
C PRO A 161 -7.84 0.76 -12.05
N VAL A 162 -6.98 1.69 -11.64
CA VAL A 162 -7.10 2.40 -10.36
C VAL A 162 -8.44 3.12 -10.30
N ASN A 163 -9.11 3.04 -9.16
CA ASN A 163 -10.36 3.76 -8.91
C ASN A 163 -10.05 5.07 -8.21
N PHE A 164 -10.07 6.16 -8.98
CA PHE A 164 -9.89 7.52 -8.48
C PHE A 164 -11.21 8.06 -7.92
N MET A 165 -11.28 8.17 -6.59
CA MET A 165 -12.49 8.59 -5.85
C MET A 165 -12.41 10.04 -5.38
N GLY A 166 -11.34 10.77 -5.74
CA GLY A 166 -11.21 12.21 -5.57
C GLY A 166 -11.93 12.96 -6.69
N GLY A 167 -12.58 14.07 -6.33
CA GLY A 167 -13.42 14.85 -7.25
C GLY A 167 -14.90 14.55 -7.04
N HIS A 168 -15.68 15.59 -6.74
CA HIS A 168 -17.12 15.47 -6.57
C HIS A 168 -17.78 14.92 -7.85
N GLY A 169 -18.59 13.85 -7.72
CA GLY A 169 -19.55 13.44 -8.75
C GLY A 169 -19.17 12.27 -9.66
N GLN A 170 -18.10 11.51 -9.38
CA GLN A 170 -17.73 10.38 -10.25
C GLN A 170 -18.53 9.09 -10.02
N ASP A 171 -19.15 8.90 -8.85
CA ASP A 171 -20.02 7.74 -8.60
C ASP A 171 -21.48 8.15 -8.35
N LYS A 172 -22.40 7.40 -8.98
CA LYS A 172 -23.85 7.57 -8.79
C LYS A 172 -24.32 7.15 -7.41
N LEU A 173 -23.50 6.37 -6.69
CA LEU A 173 -23.78 5.87 -5.35
C LEU A 173 -23.52 6.98 -4.33
N LYS A 174 -24.59 7.49 -3.71
CA LYS A 174 -24.49 8.42 -2.59
C LYS A 174 -23.99 7.64 -1.37
N THR A 175 -22.71 7.80 -1.07
CA THR A 175 -22.05 7.26 0.13
C THR A 175 -21.52 8.40 0.98
N LYS A 176 -21.32 8.17 2.27
CA LYS A 176 -20.75 9.14 3.19
C LYS A 176 -19.24 9.30 2.95
N TYR A 177 -18.55 8.19 2.70
CA TYR A 177 -17.12 8.18 2.37
C TYR A 177 -16.94 7.77 0.91
N ASN A 178 -16.27 8.62 0.11
CA ASN A 178 -16.18 8.42 -1.35
C ASN A 178 -15.67 7.02 -1.76
N LYS A 179 -14.72 6.46 -0.99
CA LYS A 179 -14.16 5.13 -1.26
C LYS A 179 -15.19 4.00 -1.09
N ALA A 180 -16.23 4.19 -0.27
CA ALA A 180 -17.29 3.21 -0.09
C ALA A 180 -18.04 2.94 -1.41
N ALA A 181 -18.20 3.95 -2.27
CA ALA A 181 -18.80 3.75 -3.59
C ALA A 181 -17.96 2.80 -4.47
N GLY A 182 -16.64 2.98 -4.49
CA GLY A 182 -15.72 2.08 -5.18
C GLY A 182 -15.71 0.67 -4.59
N ILE A 183 -15.74 0.55 -3.26
CA ILE A 183 -15.81 -0.73 -2.52
C ILE A 183 -17.08 -1.50 -2.92
N LEU A 184 -18.24 -0.83 -2.90
CA LEU A 184 -19.52 -1.43 -3.27
C LEU A 184 -19.59 -1.81 -4.75
N LYS A 185 -19.12 -0.92 -5.63
CA LYS A 185 -19.13 -1.12 -7.09
C LYS A 185 -18.39 -2.39 -7.51
N HIS A 186 -17.27 -2.69 -6.85
CA HIS A 186 -16.43 -3.85 -7.17
C HIS A 186 -16.68 -5.05 -6.26
N ASN A 187 -17.72 -5.02 -5.43
CA ASN A 187 -18.05 -6.10 -4.49
C ASN A 187 -16.85 -6.53 -3.63
N ILE A 188 -16.07 -5.55 -3.17
CA ILE A 188 -14.89 -5.77 -2.34
C ILE A 188 -15.31 -6.41 -1.02
N GLN A 189 -14.58 -7.42 -0.57
CA GLN A 189 -14.83 -8.13 0.70
C GLN A 189 -13.86 -7.71 1.80
N LEU A 190 -12.71 -7.15 1.43
CA LEU A 190 -11.63 -6.72 2.32
C LEU A 190 -10.96 -5.46 1.78
N HIS A 191 -10.81 -4.44 2.62
CA HIS A 191 -10.14 -3.18 2.25
C HIS A 191 -8.98 -2.88 3.21
N TYR A 192 -7.83 -2.51 2.64
CA TYR A 192 -6.66 -2.06 3.37
C TYR A 192 -6.44 -0.56 3.16
N GLY A 193 -6.19 0.17 4.24
CA GLY A 193 -5.89 1.60 4.15
C GLY A 193 -5.27 2.16 5.41
N ASP A 194 -4.61 3.31 5.29
CA ASP A 194 -3.94 3.98 6.41
C ASP A 194 -4.84 4.99 7.12
N SER A 195 -5.83 5.54 6.42
CA SER A 195 -6.63 6.68 6.87
C SER A 195 -7.95 6.27 7.52
N ASP A 196 -8.51 7.17 8.33
CA ASP A 196 -9.79 6.92 8.98
C ASP A 196 -10.92 6.75 7.96
N ASP A 197 -10.86 7.49 6.86
CA ASP A 197 -11.81 7.38 5.76
C ASP A 197 -11.78 5.99 5.10
N ASP A 198 -10.64 5.28 5.10
CA ASP A 198 -10.55 3.91 4.58
C ASP A 198 -11.33 2.93 5.46
N ILE A 199 -11.10 3.00 6.77
CA ILE A 199 -11.77 2.13 7.74
C ILE A 199 -13.26 2.44 7.81
N LEU A 200 -13.62 3.72 7.76
CA LEU A 200 -15.00 4.14 7.79
C LEU A 200 -15.73 3.82 6.48
N ALA A 201 -15.06 3.88 5.32
CA ALA A 201 -15.61 3.42 4.05
C ALA A 201 -15.87 1.90 4.04
N ALA A 202 -14.93 1.11 4.55
CA ALA A 202 -15.11 -0.33 4.72
C ALA A 202 -16.29 -0.65 5.66
N LYS A 203 -16.39 0.08 6.77
CA LYS A 203 -17.51 -0.03 7.73
C LYS A 203 -18.85 0.35 7.12
N GLU A 204 -18.91 1.44 6.34
CA GLU A 204 -20.12 1.86 5.62
C GLU A 204 -20.58 0.78 4.63
N ALA A 205 -19.63 0.15 3.92
CA ALA A 205 -19.91 -0.93 2.99
C ALA A 205 -20.17 -2.29 3.67
N GLY A 206 -20.05 -2.39 5.00
CA GLY A 206 -20.28 -3.62 5.75
C GLY A 206 -19.23 -4.70 5.54
N ILE A 207 -18.01 -4.32 5.17
CA ILE A 207 -16.90 -5.26 4.89
C ILE A 207 -15.80 -5.12 5.94
N ARG A 208 -14.84 -6.05 5.91
CA ARG A 208 -13.67 -6.00 6.80
C ARG A 208 -12.70 -4.90 6.31
N GLY A 209 -12.44 -3.92 7.16
CA GLY A 209 -11.39 -2.91 6.95
C GLY A 209 -10.19 -3.22 7.85
N ILE A 210 -8.99 -3.25 7.28
CA ILE A 210 -7.74 -3.50 8.02
C ILE A 210 -6.81 -2.30 7.85
N ARG A 211 -6.33 -1.77 8.97
CA ARG A 211 -5.46 -0.60 9.01
C ARG A 211 -4.02 -0.97 8.67
N VAL A 212 -3.43 -0.20 7.78
CA VAL A 212 -1.98 -0.10 7.57
C VAL A 212 -1.47 1.14 8.31
N LEU A 213 -0.30 1.08 8.93
CA LEU A 213 0.27 2.27 9.56
C LEU A 213 0.79 3.24 8.51
N ARG A 214 0.38 4.51 8.58
CA ARG A 214 0.92 5.58 7.74
C ARG A 214 2.45 5.61 7.84
N THR A 215 3.13 5.84 6.71
CA THR A 215 4.60 5.92 6.67
C THR A 215 5.10 6.99 7.65
N THR A 216 6.10 6.67 8.46
CA THR A 216 6.61 7.60 9.49
C THR A 216 7.22 8.89 8.91
N SER A 217 7.67 8.86 7.66
CA SER A 217 8.16 10.03 6.91
C SER A 217 7.06 10.79 6.16
N SER A 218 5.78 10.44 6.37
CA SER A 218 4.68 11.07 5.65
C SER A 218 4.57 12.56 5.97
N THR A 219 4.31 13.35 4.93
CA THR A 219 3.97 14.78 5.08
C THR A 219 2.49 14.99 5.38
N TYR A 220 1.67 13.93 5.35
CA TYR A 220 0.24 14.03 5.63
C TYR A 220 -0.03 13.94 7.14
N THR A 221 -0.17 15.10 7.76
CA THR A 221 -0.44 15.27 9.18
C THR A 221 -1.80 15.92 9.45
N PRO A 222 -2.45 15.67 10.60
CA PRO A 222 -2.02 14.77 11.67
C PRO A 222 -2.09 13.28 11.26
N PHE A 223 -1.37 12.43 11.97
CA PHE A 223 -1.44 10.98 11.75
C PHE A 223 -2.78 10.43 12.25
N PRO A 224 -3.37 9.44 11.56
CA PRO A 224 -4.56 8.74 12.04
C PRO A 224 -4.29 8.00 13.36
N GLN A 225 -5.33 7.80 14.16
CA GLN A 225 -5.25 6.93 15.34
C GLN A 225 -5.54 5.48 14.93
N ALA A 226 -4.51 4.76 14.50
CA ALA A 226 -4.63 3.37 14.09
C ALA A 226 -5.25 2.50 15.21
N GLY A 227 -6.33 1.77 14.90
CA GLY A 227 -7.08 0.97 15.86
C GLY A 227 -8.15 1.75 16.63
N GLY A 228 -8.29 3.05 16.38
CA GLY A 228 -9.23 3.94 17.07
C GLY A 228 -10.71 3.59 16.85
N TYR A 229 -11.04 2.81 15.82
CA TYR A 229 -12.39 2.29 15.58
C TYR A 229 -12.56 0.82 16.00
N GLY A 230 -11.57 0.24 16.67
CA GLY A 230 -11.52 -1.17 17.05
C GLY A 230 -11.20 -2.11 15.88
N GLU A 231 -10.72 -1.57 14.77
CA GLU A 231 -10.29 -2.34 13.61
C GLU A 231 -8.97 -3.08 13.86
N GLU A 232 -8.69 -4.07 13.01
CA GLU A 232 -7.39 -4.73 12.98
C GLU A 232 -6.32 -3.79 12.43
N VAL A 233 -5.13 -3.81 13.03
CA VAL A 233 -3.97 -3.04 12.58
C VAL A 233 -2.82 -3.97 12.28
N ILE A 234 -2.22 -3.84 11.10
CA ILE A 234 -1.11 -4.71 10.70
C ILE A 234 0.17 -4.28 11.42
N ILE A 235 0.83 -5.21 12.10
CA ILE A 235 2.12 -4.97 12.75
C ILE A 235 3.20 -4.63 11.71
N ASN A 236 4.16 -3.78 12.08
CA ASN A 236 5.31 -3.45 11.25
C ASN A 236 4.96 -2.94 9.85
N SER A 237 3.86 -2.18 9.73
CA SER A 237 3.27 -1.80 8.44
C SER A 237 3.54 -0.35 8.03
N SER A 238 4.44 0.36 8.74
CA SER A 238 4.81 1.75 8.40
C SER A 238 5.84 1.87 7.28
N TYR A 239 6.32 0.76 6.71
CA TYR A 239 7.42 0.71 5.75
C TYR A 239 7.22 -0.42 4.73
#